data_AF-A0A0U4VZR2-F1
#
_entry.id   AF-A0A0U4VZR2-F1
#
_cell.length_a   1.000
_cell.length_b   1.000
_cell.length_c   1.000
_cell.angle_alpha   90.00
_cell.angle_beta   90.00
_cell.angle_gamma   90.00
#
_symmetry.space_group_name_H-M   'P 1'
#
loop_
_entity.id
_entity.type
_entity.pdbx_description
1 polymer ?
#
loop_
_entity_poly.entity_id
_entity_poly.type
_entity_poly.pdbx_seq_one_letter_code
_entity_poly.pdbx_strand_id
1 'polypeptide(L)'
;MEIQLFTLLPEKPEDFLNFATAGLKIPQEDAFKLFFLTFKIKASRDTPIYEWLERTPSFIKFDEIAKNQFLLTLSIFTLRDLLVEHFDLKFTKNLYLSVKDLLPSSFLKGCLPKREVIVSKDLFFEVLSRKKINQLPPFLKVRHLILTFHFKGNCDDLLMLTPSLSFFVLRRIKEGLYEIFLPQSISEFVCLARDFTEKKFFKNIEMEALFYQLRSLFPECFGEI
;
A
#
# COMPACT_ATOMS: atom_id res chain seq x y z
N MET A 1 -9.05 -23.39 -2.70
CA MET A 1 -8.42 -22.10 -2.35
C MET A 1 -9.45 -21.22 -1.64
N GLU A 2 -9.05 -20.47 -0.64
CA GLU A 2 -9.89 -19.54 0.14
C GLU A 2 -9.41 -18.11 -0.08
N ILE A 3 -10.33 -17.14 -0.07
CA ILE A 3 -10.03 -15.71 -0.13
C ILE A 3 -10.84 -14.98 0.94
N GLN A 4 -10.20 -14.04 1.65
CA GLN A 4 -10.86 -13.23 2.67
C GLN A 4 -10.20 -11.84 2.80
N LEU A 5 -10.97 -10.86 3.28
CA LEU A 5 -10.43 -9.56 3.66
C LEU A 5 -9.73 -9.68 5.03
N PHE A 6 -8.46 -9.32 5.08
CA PHE A 6 -7.65 -9.39 6.29
C PHE A 6 -7.69 -8.07 7.06
N THR A 7 -8.51 -8.02 8.11
CA THR A 7 -8.81 -6.78 8.87
C THR A 7 -7.99 -6.59 10.14
N LEU A 8 -7.08 -7.51 10.46
CA LEU A 8 -6.37 -7.55 11.75
C LEU A 8 -5.00 -6.84 11.75
N LEU A 9 -4.66 -6.10 10.69
CA LEU A 9 -3.38 -5.39 10.63
C LEU A 9 -3.35 -4.18 11.58
N PRO A 10 -2.39 -4.11 12.52
CA PRO A 10 -2.27 -2.96 13.40
C PRO A 10 -1.93 -1.69 12.62
N GLU A 11 -2.47 -0.55 13.05
CA GLU A 11 -2.19 0.75 12.43
C GLU A 11 -0.87 1.37 12.92
N LYS A 12 -0.47 1.08 14.17
CA LYS A 12 0.78 1.59 14.73
C LYS A 12 1.97 0.83 14.11
N PRO A 13 3.00 1.53 13.60
CA PRO A 13 4.11 0.88 12.92
C PRO A 13 4.85 -0.20 13.73
N GLU A 14 5.10 0.03 15.02
CA GLU A 14 5.78 -0.93 15.90
C GLU A 14 4.92 -2.17 16.13
N ASP A 15 3.64 -1.97 16.47
CA ASP A 15 2.68 -3.06 16.67
C ASP A 15 2.51 -3.89 15.39
N PHE A 16 2.44 -3.22 14.24
CA PHE A 16 2.39 -3.88 12.94
C PHE A 16 3.61 -4.76 12.71
N LEU A 17 4.82 -4.23 12.94
CA LEU A 17 6.04 -4.97 12.67
C LEU A 17 6.14 -6.20 13.56
N ASN A 18 5.80 -6.06 14.84
CA ASN A 18 5.76 -7.16 15.79
C ASN A 18 4.70 -8.20 15.39
N PHE A 19 3.51 -7.75 14.99
CA PHE A 19 2.45 -8.65 14.52
C PHE A 19 2.87 -9.42 13.26
N ALA A 20 3.44 -8.75 12.26
CA ALA A 20 3.83 -9.39 11.01
C ALA A 20 5.00 -10.37 11.21
N THR A 21 6.03 -9.98 11.96
CA THR A 21 7.24 -10.80 12.12
C THR A 21 7.12 -11.88 13.19
N ALA A 22 6.50 -11.58 14.34
CA ALA A 22 6.35 -12.57 15.42
C ALA A 22 5.03 -13.34 15.30
N GLY A 23 3.92 -12.65 15.02
CA GLY A 23 2.60 -13.24 14.91
C GLY A 23 2.43 -14.05 13.61
N LEU A 24 2.69 -13.41 12.47
CA LEU A 24 2.58 -14.05 11.16
C LEU A 24 3.88 -14.69 10.69
N LYS A 25 5.01 -14.56 11.39
CA LYS A 25 6.29 -15.16 10.97
C LYS A 25 6.70 -14.78 9.53
N ILE A 26 6.30 -13.59 9.09
CA ILE A 26 6.67 -13.05 7.78
C ILE A 26 8.06 -12.39 7.92
N PRO A 27 9.00 -12.64 7.01
CA PRO A 27 10.28 -11.94 7.01
C PRO A 27 10.10 -10.42 6.99
N GLN A 28 10.96 -9.71 7.70
CA GLN A 28 10.82 -8.26 7.88
C GLN A 28 10.70 -7.49 6.56
N GLU A 29 11.56 -7.78 5.58
CA GLU A 29 11.54 -7.09 4.29
C GLU A 29 10.26 -7.35 3.49
N ASP A 30 9.66 -8.53 3.62
CA ASP A 30 8.36 -8.82 3.01
C ASP A 30 7.22 -8.12 3.74
N ALA A 31 7.28 -8.02 5.08
CA ALA A 31 6.28 -7.29 5.86
C ALA A 31 6.19 -5.81 5.43
N PHE A 32 7.28 -5.19 4.97
CA PHE A 32 7.27 -3.82 4.47
C PHE A 32 6.37 -3.60 3.25
N LYS A 33 6.05 -4.66 2.49
CA LYS A 33 5.08 -4.59 1.40
C LYS A 33 3.64 -4.44 1.91
N LEU A 34 3.35 -4.80 3.17
CA LEU A 34 2.00 -4.79 3.72
C LEU A 34 1.66 -3.52 4.51
N PHE A 35 2.64 -2.66 4.80
CA PHE A 35 2.42 -1.40 5.49
C PHE A 35 2.46 -0.24 4.51
N PHE A 36 1.38 0.54 4.45
CA PHE A 36 1.25 1.68 3.55
C PHE A 36 1.12 2.98 4.32
N LEU A 37 1.76 4.01 3.78
CA LEU A 37 1.61 5.39 4.21
C LEU A 37 0.88 6.16 3.13
N THR A 38 0.04 7.09 3.55
CA THR A 38 -0.57 8.10 2.67
C THR A 38 -0.13 9.47 3.13
N PHE A 39 0.42 10.26 2.22
CA PHE A 39 0.86 11.62 2.44
C PHE A 39 -0.09 12.58 1.75
N LYS A 40 -0.46 13.64 2.46
CA LYS A 40 -0.91 14.87 1.82
C LYS A 40 0.31 15.75 1.59
N ILE A 41 0.52 16.15 0.34
CA ILE A 41 1.65 16.97 -0.08
C ILE A 41 1.13 18.34 -0.48
N LYS A 42 1.76 19.40 0.01
CA LYS A 42 1.48 20.78 -0.42
C LYS A 42 2.76 21.42 -0.94
N ALA A 43 2.71 21.93 -2.16
CA ALA A 43 3.80 22.70 -2.76
C ALA A 43 3.52 24.21 -2.67
N SER A 44 4.53 25.01 -2.35
CA SER A 44 4.43 26.48 -2.27
C SER A 44 4.42 27.16 -3.64
N ARG A 45 4.89 26.46 -4.67
CA ARG A 45 4.99 26.92 -6.05
C ARG A 45 4.62 25.78 -6.98
N ASP A 46 4.34 26.09 -8.23
CA ASP A 46 4.18 25.11 -9.30
C ASP A 46 5.49 24.31 -9.40
N THR A 47 5.52 23.19 -8.68
CA THR A 47 6.66 22.28 -8.59
C THR A 47 6.29 21.10 -9.46
N PRO A 48 7.13 20.67 -10.41
CA PRO A 48 6.79 19.60 -11.33
C PRO A 48 6.91 18.23 -10.64
N ILE A 49 6.07 17.98 -9.63
CA ILE A 49 5.99 16.70 -8.92
C ILE A 49 5.63 15.57 -9.88
N TYR A 50 4.94 15.89 -10.98
CA TYR A 50 4.65 14.95 -12.05
C TYR A 50 5.90 14.38 -12.74
N GLU A 51 6.97 15.16 -12.91
CA GLU A 51 8.24 14.65 -13.45
C GLU A 51 8.93 13.67 -12.49
N TRP A 52 8.70 13.83 -11.18
CA TRP A 52 9.13 12.86 -10.18
C TRP A 52 8.31 11.56 -10.28
N LEU A 53 7.01 11.67 -10.56
CA LEU A 53 6.10 10.52 -10.73
C LEU A 53 6.42 9.66 -11.95
N GLU A 54 6.78 10.29 -13.08
CA GLU A 54 7.16 9.56 -14.30
C GLU A 54 8.38 8.66 -14.11
N ARG A 55 9.20 8.95 -13.09
CA ARG A 55 10.47 8.26 -12.82
C ARG A 55 10.39 7.31 -11.63
N THR A 56 9.24 7.22 -10.97
CA THR A 56 9.11 6.48 -9.71
C THR A 56 8.78 5.01 -9.95
N PRO A 57 9.23 4.10 -9.06
CA PRO A 57 8.86 2.69 -9.10
C PRO A 57 7.35 2.44 -9.10
N SER A 58 6.99 1.28 -9.64
CA SER A 58 5.64 0.72 -9.63
C SER A 58 5.02 0.73 -8.22
N PHE A 59 3.69 0.78 -8.14
CA PHE A 59 2.89 0.70 -6.90
C PHE A 59 2.82 1.95 -6.03
N ILE A 60 3.06 3.11 -6.64
CA ILE A 60 2.72 4.41 -6.07
C ILE A 60 1.36 4.86 -6.59
N LYS A 61 0.54 5.42 -5.70
CA LYS A 61 -0.71 6.07 -6.06
C LYS A 61 -0.57 7.56 -5.87
N PHE A 62 -0.90 8.32 -6.90
CA PHE A 62 -0.81 9.76 -6.86
C PHE A 62 -2.03 10.41 -7.50
N ASP A 63 -2.53 11.43 -6.82
CA ASP A 63 -3.68 12.21 -7.27
C ASP A 63 -3.50 13.67 -6.86
N GLU A 64 -3.72 14.60 -7.80
CA GLU A 64 -3.87 16.02 -7.48
C GLU A 64 -5.28 16.27 -6.95
N ILE A 65 -5.36 16.78 -5.73
CA ILE A 65 -6.62 17.00 -5.01
C ILE A 65 -7.05 18.47 -5.03
N ALA A 66 -6.11 19.38 -5.28
CA ALA A 66 -6.33 20.79 -5.56
C ALA A 66 -5.03 21.37 -6.14
N LYS A 67 -5.06 22.61 -6.64
CA LYS A 67 -3.85 23.28 -7.14
C LYS A 67 -2.70 23.19 -6.12
N ASN A 68 -1.59 22.58 -6.53
CA ASN A 68 -0.39 22.35 -5.72
C ASN A 68 -0.62 21.53 -4.43
N GLN A 69 -1.69 20.72 -4.40
CA GLN A 69 -1.97 19.78 -3.32
C GLN A 69 -2.22 18.39 -3.89
N PHE A 70 -1.53 17.41 -3.30
CA PHE A 70 -1.49 16.06 -3.84
C PHE A 70 -1.70 15.03 -2.73
N LEU A 71 -2.20 13.86 -3.10
CA LEU A 71 -2.16 12.65 -2.30
C LEU A 71 -1.13 11.70 -2.89
N LEU A 72 -0.33 11.10 -2.01
CA LEU A 72 0.66 10.10 -2.37
C LEU A 72 0.49 8.91 -1.44
N THR A 73 0.18 7.73 -1.96
CA THR A 73 0.12 6.48 -1.18
C THR A 73 1.16 5.50 -1.69
N LEU A 74 1.97 4.94 -0.78
CA LEU A 74 2.99 3.96 -1.10
C LEU A 74 3.28 3.04 0.08
N SER A 75 3.82 1.86 -0.21
CA SER A 75 4.28 0.92 0.82
C SER A 75 5.60 1.36 1.43
N ILE A 76 5.96 0.82 2.60
CA ILE A 76 7.30 1.02 3.19
C ILE A 76 8.38 0.42 2.29
N PHE A 77 8.10 -0.69 1.63
CA PHE A 77 9.01 -1.27 0.64
C PHE A 77 9.32 -0.26 -0.48
N THR A 78 8.30 0.30 -1.12
CA THR A 78 8.45 1.30 -2.18
C THR A 78 9.11 2.60 -1.68
N LEU A 79 8.83 3.00 -0.43
CA LEU A 79 9.46 4.15 0.19
C LEU A 79 10.96 3.94 0.35
N ARG A 80 11.38 2.75 0.78
CA ARG A 80 12.80 2.41 0.93
C ARG A 80 13.53 2.49 -0.40
N ASP A 81 12.96 1.90 -1.45
CA ASP A 81 13.53 1.95 -2.80
C ASP A 81 13.75 3.40 -3.25
N LEU A 82 12.72 4.24 -3.10
CA LEU A 82 12.79 5.67 -3.38
C LEU A 82 13.92 6.40 -2.65
N LEU A 83 14.05 6.13 -1.35
CA LEU A 83 15.06 6.77 -0.50
C LEU A 83 16.48 6.36 -0.90
N VAL A 84 16.67 5.10 -1.30
CA VAL A 84 17.95 4.51 -1.69
C VAL A 84 18.38 4.97 -3.09
N GLU A 85 17.45 4.97 -4.05
CA GLU A 85 17.72 5.39 -5.43
C GLU A 85 17.97 6.91 -5.56
N HIS A 86 17.61 7.68 -4.53
CA HIS A 86 17.83 9.12 -4.45
C HIS A 86 17.15 9.91 -5.59
N PHE A 87 16.05 9.39 -6.15
CA PHE A 87 15.24 10.10 -7.14
C PHE A 87 14.75 11.43 -6.59
N ASP A 88 15.05 12.55 -7.25
CA ASP A 88 14.83 13.92 -6.75
C ASP A 88 15.24 14.11 -5.28
N LEU A 89 16.51 14.47 -5.10
CA LEU A 89 17.11 14.69 -3.78
C LEU A 89 16.30 15.66 -2.91
N LYS A 90 15.56 16.62 -3.47
CA LYS A 90 14.77 17.57 -2.68
C LYS A 90 13.52 16.88 -2.16
N PHE A 91 12.73 16.26 -3.03
CA PHE A 91 11.49 15.58 -2.65
C PHE A 91 11.76 14.43 -1.67
N THR A 92 12.66 13.53 -2.03
CA THR A 92 12.97 12.29 -1.29
C THR A 92 13.57 12.57 0.10
N LYS A 93 14.37 13.63 0.23
CA LYS A 93 14.86 14.07 1.54
C LYS A 93 13.75 14.62 2.45
N ASN A 94 12.79 15.36 1.90
CA ASN A 94 11.66 15.87 2.69
C ASN A 94 10.73 14.72 3.09
N LEU A 95 10.52 13.76 2.18
CA LEU A 95 9.80 12.53 2.47
C LEU A 95 10.46 11.77 3.63
N TYR A 96 11.79 11.54 3.60
CA TYR A 96 12.53 10.93 4.70
C TYR A 96 12.30 11.66 6.04
N LEU A 97 12.45 12.99 6.04
CA LEU A 97 12.27 13.79 7.25
C LEU A 97 10.85 13.72 7.81
N SER A 98 9.83 13.57 6.95
CA SER A 98 8.43 13.47 7.38
C SER A 98 8.09 12.16 8.10
N VAL A 99 8.93 11.13 7.94
CA VAL A 99 8.67 9.78 8.50
C VAL A 99 9.70 9.30 9.51
N LYS A 100 10.90 9.89 9.56
CA LYS A 100 12.02 9.37 10.38
C LYS A 100 11.71 9.23 11.88
N ASP A 101 10.85 10.10 12.41
CA ASP A 101 10.47 10.13 13.82
C ASP A 101 9.10 9.45 14.05
N LEU A 102 8.41 9.07 12.97
CA LEU A 102 7.13 8.36 13.00
C LEU A 102 7.32 6.83 12.91
N LEU A 103 8.32 6.40 12.14
CA LEU A 103 8.54 5.00 11.82
C LEU A 103 9.63 4.37 12.70
N PRO A 104 9.56 3.06 12.97
CA PRO A 104 10.64 2.33 13.63
C PRO A 104 11.92 2.43 12.80
N SER A 105 13.07 2.52 13.47
CA SER A 105 14.37 2.64 12.79
C SER A 105 14.65 1.48 11.82
N SER A 106 14.09 0.29 12.08
CA SER A 106 14.15 -0.87 11.20
C SER A 106 13.53 -0.63 9.82
N PHE A 107 12.47 0.18 9.71
CA PHE A 107 11.82 0.50 8.44
C PHE A 107 12.73 1.34 7.53
N LEU A 108 13.62 2.15 8.10
CA LEU A 108 14.48 3.09 7.38
C LEU A 108 15.95 2.67 7.40
N LYS A 109 16.26 1.47 7.90
CA LYS A 109 17.63 0.94 7.94
C LYS A 109 18.20 0.88 6.52
N GLY A 110 19.33 1.55 6.31
CA GLY A 110 19.99 1.65 5.00
C GLY A 110 19.49 2.79 4.10
N CYS A 111 18.47 3.54 4.52
CA CYS A 111 17.86 4.63 3.74
C CYS A 111 18.33 6.02 4.19
N LEU A 112 19.36 6.10 5.03
CA LEU A 112 19.91 7.35 5.56
C LEU A 112 20.49 8.20 4.42
N PRO A 113 20.10 9.49 4.30
CA PRO A 113 20.69 10.39 3.32
C PRO A 113 22.21 10.54 3.54
N LYS A 114 23.00 10.40 2.47
CA LYS A 114 24.48 10.47 2.53
C LYS A 114 25.04 11.86 2.88
N ARG A 115 24.24 12.92 2.74
CA ARG A 115 24.61 14.31 3.01
C ARG A 115 23.55 14.94 3.89
N GLU A 116 23.93 15.98 4.63
CA GLU A 116 22.98 16.77 5.42
C GLU A 116 21.73 17.13 4.60
N VAL A 117 20.60 17.04 5.29
CA VAL A 117 19.29 17.27 4.71
C VAL A 117 18.90 18.71 4.98
N ILE A 118 19.01 19.55 3.96
CA ILE A 118 18.39 20.87 3.98
C ILE A 118 16.92 20.68 3.62
N VAL A 119 16.04 20.96 4.58
CA VAL A 119 14.58 20.90 4.39
C VAL A 119 14.18 21.86 3.29
N SER A 120 13.35 21.39 2.35
CA SER A 120 12.75 22.28 1.37
C SER A 120 11.63 23.05 2.07
N LYS A 121 11.70 24.39 2.06
CA LYS A 121 10.57 25.21 2.53
C LYS A 121 9.41 25.25 1.53
N ASP A 122 9.59 24.65 0.35
CA ASP A 122 8.60 24.69 -0.73
C ASP A 122 7.71 23.44 -0.79
N LEU A 123 8.01 22.40 0.01
CA LEU A 123 7.25 21.15 0.02
C LEU A 123 6.92 20.78 1.46
N PHE A 124 5.63 20.55 1.73
CA PHE A 124 5.13 20.14 3.02
C PHE A 124 4.48 18.77 2.89
N PHE A 125 4.87 17.85 3.77
CA PHE A 125 4.36 16.49 3.82
C PHE A 125 3.62 16.29 5.14
N GLU A 126 2.38 15.81 5.05
CA GLU A 126 1.58 15.41 6.18
C GLU A 126 1.21 13.93 6.03
N VAL A 127 1.65 13.07 6.96
CA VAL A 127 1.21 11.68 6.99
C VAL A 127 -0.24 11.63 7.47
N LEU A 128 -1.12 11.06 6.65
CA LEU A 128 -2.54 10.90 6.98
C LEU A 128 -2.75 9.63 7.80
N SER A 129 -3.52 9.76 8.89
CA SER A 129 -3.99 8.61 9.65
C SER A 129 -5.11 7.87 8.91
N ARG A 130 -5.36 6.61 9.26
CA ARG A 130 -6.46 5.81 8.70
C ARG A 130 -7.81 6.53 8.81
N LYS A 131 -8.06 7.21 9.93
CA LYS A 131 -9.26 8.04 10.14
C LYS A 131 -9.39 9.14 9.09
N LYS A 132 -8.31 9.86 8.77
CA LYS A 132 -8.33 10.90 7.72
C LYS A 132 -8.52 10.30 6.33
N ILE A 133 -7.90 9.16 6.04
CA ILE A 133 -8.08 8.45 4.76
C ILE A 133 -9.55 8.01 4.59
N ASN A 134 -10.18 7.49 5.65
CA ASN A 134 -11.59 7.12 5.65
C ASN A 134 -12.55 8.31 5.48
N GLN A 135 -12.08 9.54 5.66
CA GLN A 135 -12.85 10.77 5.45
C GLN A 135 -12.63 11.39 4.07
N LEU A 136 -11.76 10.81 3.24
CA LEU A 136 -11.56 11.26 1.86
C LEU A 136 -12.85 11.13 1.05
N PRO A 137 -13.04 11.99 0.03
CA PRO A 137 -14.06 11.80 -0.98
C PRO A 137 -14.04 10.39 -1.57
N PRO A 138 -15.20 9.80 -1.91
CA PRO A 138 -15.30 8.41 -2.37
C PRO A 138 -14.32 8.06 -3.50
N PHE A 139 -14.20 8.89 -4.53
CA PHE A 139 -13.31 8.68 -5.68
C PHE A 139 -11.81 8.64 -5.33
N LEU A 140 -11.39 9.34 -4.26
CA LEU A 140 -10.02 9.25 -3.75
C LEU A 140 -9.87 8.06 -2.82
N LYS A 141 -10.90 7.77 -2.01
CA LYS A 141 -10.88 6.65 -1.06
C LYS A 141 -10.75 5.32 -1.78
N VAL A 142 -11.47 5.09 -2.89
CA VAL A 142 -11.37 3.85 -3.67
C VAL A 142 -9.97 3.55 -4.17
N ARG A 143 -9.16 4.60 -4.40
CA ARG A 143 -7.77 4.49 -4.85
C ARG A 143 -6.80 4.43 -3.70
N HIS A 144 -6.90 5.31 -2.71
CA HIS A 144 -5.88 5.47 -1.66
C HIS A 144 -6.09 4.60 -0.41
N LEU A 145 -7.29 4.05 -0.21
CA LEU A 145 -7.55 3.15 0.91
C LEU A 145 -7.03 1.75 0.59
N ILE A 146 -5.84 1.43 1.10
CA ILE A 146 -5.26 0.10 0.94
C ILE A 146 -5.87 -0.88 1.96
N LEU A 147 -6.28 -2.03 1.45
CA LEU A 147 -6.79 -3.19 2.17
C LEU A 147 -5.88 -4.38 1.88
N THR A 148 -5.83 -5.36 2.78
CA THR A 148 -5.07 -6.59 2.55
C THR A 148 -6.03 -7.74 2.32
N PHE A 149 -5.94 -8.36 1.15
CA PHE A 149 -6.67 -9.58 0.82
C PHE A 149 -5.77 -10.78 1.10
N HIS A 150 -6.32 -11.78 1.77
CA HIS A 150 -5.60 -12.95 2.20
C HIS A 150 -6.14 -14.17 1.45
N PHE A 151 -5.24 -14.84 0.73
CA PHE A 151 -5.52 -16.08 0.03
C PHE A 151 -4.85 -17.23 0.74
N LYS A 152 -5.53 -18.37 0.83
CA LYS A 152 -4.98 -19.58 1.42
C LYS A 152 -5.27 -20.77 0.53
N GLY A 153 -4.26 -21.57 0.25
CA GLY A 153 -4.39 -22.66 -0.71
C GLY A 153 -3.17 -23.56 -0.76
N ASN A 154 -3.26 -24.56 -1.64
CA ASN A 154 -2.09 -25.35 -1.98
C ASN A 154 -1.12 -24.53 -2.86
N CYS A 155 0.06 -25.07 -3.12
CA CYS A 155 1.08 -24.39 -3.92
C CYS A 155 0.60 -24.11 -5.35
N ASP A 156 0.03 -25.12 -6.01
CA ASP A 156 -0.34 -25.05 -7.42
C ASP A 156 -1.45 -24.02 -7.67
N ASP A 157 -2.50 -24.05 -6.84
CA ASP A 157 -3.62 -23.09 -6.87
C ASP A 157 -3.10 -21.65 -6.73
N LEU A 158 -2.21 -21.40 -5.75
CA LEU A 158 -1.70 -20.06 -5.50
C LEU A 158 -0.72 -19.60 -6.58
N LEU A 159 0.10 -20.51 -7.13
CA LEU A 159 1.00 -20.21 -8.24
C LEU A 159 0.22 -19.76 -9.49
N MET A 160 -0.96 -20.34 -9.76
CA MET A 160 -1.81 -19.89 -10.88
C MET A 160 -2.28 -18.44 -10.74
N LEU A 161 -2.39 -17.91 -9.51
CA LEU A 161 -2.75 -16.50 -9.29
C LEU A 161 -1.59 -15.56 -9.58
N THR A 162 -0.36 -15.97 -9.23
CA THR A 162 0.82 -15.08 -9.22
C THR A 162 1.06 -14.27 -10.50
N PRO A 163 0.79 -14.75 -11.74
CA PRO A 163 0.95 -13.92 -12.93
C PRO A 163 0.02 -12.71 -12.99
N SER A 164 -1.10 -12.75 -12.26
CA SER A 164 -2.06 -11.64 -12.15
C SER A 164 -1.80 -10.77 -10.91
N LEU A 165 -0.83 -11.13 -10.06
CA LEU A 165 -0.50 -10.41 -8.84
C LEU A 165 0.75 -9.56 -9.05
N SER A 166 0.64 -8.27 -8.82
CA SER A 166 1.72 -7.33 -9.07
C SER A 166 2.57 -7.01 -7.82
N PHE A 167 1.98 -7.08 -6.63
CA PHE A 167 2.64 -6.72 -5.37
C PHE A 167 2.06 -7.52 -4.19
N PHE A 168 2.75 -8.57 -3.74
CA PHE A 168 2.24 -9.49 -2.72
C PHE A 168 3.33 -10.06 -1.80
N VAL A 169 2.91 -10.67 -0.69
CA VAL A 169 3.74 -11.47 0.21
C VAL A 169 3.25 -12.91 0.19
N LEU A 170 4.15 -13.85 -0.12
CA LEU A 170 3.89 -15.29 -0.05
C LEU A 170 4.52 -15.87 1.21
N ARG A 171 3.76 -16.66 1.96
CA ARG A 171 4.25 -17.40 3.12
C ARG A 171 3.85 -18.87 3.04
N ARG A 172 4.77 -19.74 3.43
CA ARG A 172 4.48 -21.15 3.67
C ARG A 172 3.99 -21.34 5.11
N ILE A 173 2.82 -21.95 5.28
CA ILE A 173 2.29 -22.30 6.61
C ILE A 173 2.86 -23.65 7.05
N LYS A 174 2.70 -24.66 6.19
CA LYS A 174 3.22 -26.02 6.37
C LYS A 174 3.41 -26.67 5.00
N GLU A 175 3.83 -27.92 4.97
CA GLU A 175 3.92 -28.67 3.71
C GLU A 175 2.59 -28.71 2.96
N GLY A 176 2.63 -28.38 1.67
CA GLY A 176 1.46 -28.32 0.80
C GLY A 176 0.47 -27.19 1.07
N LEU A 177 0.74 -26.27 2.03
CA LEU A 177 -0.19 -25.19 2.39
C LEU A 177 0.52 -23.84 2.52
N TYR A 178 0.03 -22.89 1.73
CA TYR A 178 0.60 -21.57 1.56
C TYR A 178 -0.48 -20.50 1.74
N GLU A 179 -0.03 -19.28 1.97
CA GLU A 179 -0.86 -18.08 2.03
C GLU A 179 -0.23 -16.92 1.26
N ILE A 180 -1.08 -16.12 0.63
CA ILE A 180 -0.69 -14.87 -0.02
C ILE A 180 -1.41 -13.72 0.67
N PHE A 181 -0.65 -12.68 1.04
CA PHE A 181 -1.18 -11.38 1.43
C PHE A 181 -1.01 -10.41 0.27
N LEU A 182 -2.13 -9.87 -0.20
CA LEU A 182 -2.21 -8.99 -1.35
C LEU A 182 -2.76 -7.63 -0.89
N PRO A 183 -1.89 -6.63 -0.67
CA PRO A 183 -2.34 -5.27 -0.41
C PRO A 183 -2.83 -4.61 -1.70
N GLN A 184 -4.09 -4.20 -1.72
CA GLN A 184 -4.72 -3.50 -2.85
C GLN A 184 -5.71 -2.45 -2.38
N SER A 185 -5.88 -1.41 -3.18
CA SER A 185 -7.00 -0.49 -3.07
C SER A 185 -8.32 -1.15 -3.49
N ILE A 186 -9.45 -0.52 -3.15
CA ILE A 186 -10.77 -1.03 -3.53
C ILE A 186 -10.87 -1.14 -5.06
N SER A 187 -10.48 -0.10 -5.81
CA SER A 187 -10.57 -0.10 -7.27
C SER A 187 -9.69 -1.18 -7.91
N GLU A 188 -8.46 -1.38 -7.42
CA GLU A 188 -7.58 -2.44 -7.90
C GLU A 188 -8.15 -3.83 -7.64
N PHE A 189 -8.70 -4.04 -6.44
CA PHE A 189 -9.30 -5.32 -6.11
C PHE A 189 -10.54 -5.62 -6.95
N VAL A 190 -11.39 -4.62 -7.24
CA VAL A 190 -12.55 -4.84 -8.12
C VAL A 190 -12.11 -5.27 -9.51
N CYS A 191 -11.09 -4.63 -10.09
CA CYS A 191 -10.52 -5.04 -11.37
C CYS A 191 -9.97 -6.46 -11.32
N LEU A 192 -9.16 -6.79 -10.30
CA LEU A 192 -8.59 -8.12 -10.13
C LEU A 192 -9.66 -9.19 -9.92
N ALA A 193 -10.69 -8.89 -9.15
CA ALA A 193 -11.82 -9.76 -8.87
C ALA A 193 -12.58 -10.13 -10.14
N ARG A 194 -12.70 -9.20 -11.11
CA ARG A 194 -13.26 -9.47 -12.43
C ARG A 194 -12.43 -10.52 -13.17
N ASP A 195 -11.12 -10.31 -13.24
CA ASP A 195 -10.20 -11.25 -13.89
C ASP A 195 -10.24 -12.64 -13.25
N PHE A 196 -10.34 -12.71 -11.92
CA PHE A 196 -10.46 -13.97 -11.19
C PHE A 196 -11.76 -14.72 -11.48
N THR A 197 -12.85 -13.99 -11.67
CA THR A 197 -14.16 -14.54 -12.01
C THR A 197 -14.17 -15.06 -13.44
N GLU A 198 -13.63 -14.29 -14.39
CA GLU A 198 -13.50 -14.68 -15.81
C GLU A 198 -12.64 -15.95 -15.96
N LYS A 199 -11.54 -16.05 -15.21
CA LYS A 199 -10.63 -17.21 -15.20
C LYS A 199 -11.10 -18.36 -14.31
N LYS A 200 -12.23 -18.21 -13.60
CA LYS A 200 -12.81 -19.22 -12.69
C LYS A 200 -11.85 -19.70 -11.60
N PHE A 201 -10.99 -18.82 -11.07
CA PHE A 201 -10.08 -19.16 -9.97
C PHE A 201 -10.81 -19.39 -8.64
N PHE A 202 -11.92 -18.69 -8.43
CA PHE A 202 -12.77 -18.79 -7.24
C PHE A 202 -14.20 -19.12 -7.64
N LYS A 203 -14.97 -19.68 -6.70
CA LYS A 203 -16.41 -19.81 -6.89
C LYS A 203 -17.04 -18.43 -6.75
N ASN A 204 -18.06 -18.13 -7.58
CA ASN A 204 -18.76 -16.84 -7.54
C ASN A 204 -19.22 -16.44 -6.12
N ILE A 205 -19.67 -17.41 -5.32
CA ILE A 205 -20.15 -17.18 -3.95
C ILE A 205 -19.08 -16.61 -3.00
N GLU A 206 -17.80 -16.97 -3.18
CA GLU A 206 -16.70 -16.47 -2.34
C GLU A 206 -16.39 -15.01 -2.69
N MET A 207 -16.42 -14.67 -3.98
CA MET A 207 -16.23 -13.31 -4.46
C MET A 207 -17.41 -12.41 -4.10
N GLU A 208 -18.64 -12.90 -4.20
CA GLU A 208 -19.85 -12.18 -3.78
C GLU A 208 -19.83 -11.84 -2.29
N ALA A 209 -19.40 -12.77 -1.43
CA ALA A 209 -19.26 -12.53 -0.01
C ALA A 209 -18.25 -11.40 0.30
N LEU A 210 -17.12 -11.37 -0.43
CA LEU A 210 -16.14 -10.29 -0.31
C LEU A 210 -16.68 -8.95 -0.80
N PHE A 211 -17.37 -8.92 -1.93
CA PHE A 211 -18.01 -7.70 -2.41
C PHE A 211 -19.07 -7.19 -1.44
N TYR A 212 -19.85 -8.08 -0.84
CA TYR A 212 -20.81 -7.73 0.19
C TYR A 212 -20.11 -7.11 1.42
N GLN A 213 -19.03 -7.73 1.89
CA GLN A 213 -18.24 -7.20 3.00
C GLN A 213 -17.67 -5.81 2.68
N LEU A 214 -17.10 -5.63 1.49
CA LEU A 214 -16.57 -4.33 1.06
C LEU A 214 -17.66 -3.27 0.95
N ARG A 215 -18.83 -3.59 0.39
CA ARG A 215 -19.99 -2.69 0.30
C ARG A 215 -20.52 -2.30 1.67
N SER A 216 -20.50 -3.22 2.62
CA SER A 216 -20.90 -2.93 4.00
C SER A 216 -19.93 -1.98 4.71
N LEU A 217 -18.64 -2.07 4.40
CA LEU A 217 -17.61 -1.23 5.03
C LEU A 217 -17.46 0.13 4.35
N PHE A 218 -17.64 0.19 3.03
CA PHE A 218 -17.41 1.38 2.21
C PHE A 218 -18.53 1.55 1.16
N PRO A 219 -19.80 1.71 1.56
CA PRO A 219 -20.92 1.77 0.62
C PRO A 219 -20.78 2.91 -0.39
N GLU A 220 -20.29 4.07 0.05
CA GLU A 220 -20.10 5.27 -0.76
C GLU A 220 -19.08 5.08 -1.90
N CYS A 221 -18.18 4.11 -1.77
CA CYS A 221 -17.11 3.87 -2.72
C CYS A 221 -17.58 3.16 -4.00
N PHE A 222 -18.69 2.43 -3.95
CA PHE A 222 -19.13 1.60 -5.09
C PHE A 222 -19.83 2.36 -6.20
N GLY A 223 -20.21 3.63 -5.97
CA GLY A 223 -20.72 4.50 -7.03
C GLY A 223 -19.63 5.09 -7.94
N GLU A 224 -18.35 4.92 -7.58
CA GLU A 224 -17.19 5.53 -8.24
C GLU A 224 -16.34 4.54 -9.04
N ILE A 225 -16.75 3.27 -9.11
CA ILE A 225 -16.00 2.14 -9.69
C ILE A 225 -16.62 1.72 -11.01
#